data_AF-K2A8D2-F1
#
_entry.id   AF-K2A8D2-F1
#
_cell.length_a   1.000
_cell.length_b   1.000
_cell.length_c   1.000
_cell.angle_alpha   90.00
_cell.angle_beta   90.00
_cell.angle_gamma   90.00
#
_symmetry.space_group_name_H-M   'P 1'
#
loop_
_entity.id
_entity.type
_entity.pdbx_description
1 polymer ?
#
loop_
_entity_poly.entity_id
_entity_poly.type
_entity_poly.pdbx_seq_one_letter_code
_entity_poly.pdbx_strand_id
1 'polypeptide(L)' 'MTYTGAEFSLESLFGELKKQAKSENVQEYYEYVELVDGLVEEKKSYGFLSDEEDLEQIKRGLELRWREIDKNLS' A
#
# COMPACT_ATOMS: atom_id res chain seq x y z
N MET A 1 20.66 0.00 -13.54
CA MET A 1 19.49 -0.70 -14.10
C MET A 1 18.27 -0.15 -13.38
N THR A 2 17.64 0.89 -13.94
CA THR A 2 16.32 1.35 -13.50
C THR A 2 15.30 0.33 -13.98
N TYR A 3 14.57 -0.28 -13.04
CA TYR A 3 13.54 -1.26 -13.33
C TYR A 3 12.39 -0.55 -14.07
N THR A 4 12.41 -0.60 -15.39
CA THR A 4 11.36 -0.04 -16.24
C THR A 4 10.11 -0.91 -16.15
N GLY A 5 8.99 -0.34 -15.72
CA GLY A 5 7.69 -0.69 -16.29
C GLY A 5 6.77 -1.63 -15.51
N ALA A 6 6.80 -1.64 -14.17
CA ALA A 6 5.62 -2.07 -13.44
C ALA A 6 4.83 -0.80 -13.09
N GLU A 7 3.84 -0.44 -13.91
CA GLU A 7 2.73 0.38 -13.41
C GLU A 7 2.18 -0.37 -12.19
N PHE A 8 2.42 0.15 -11.00
CA PHE A 8 1.92 -0.47 -9.79
C PHE A 8 0.42 -0.22 -9.73
N SER A 9 -0.36 -1.19 -10.19
CA SER A 9 -1.80 -1.16 -10.00
C SER A 9 -2.12 -1.18 -8.50
N LEU A 10 -3.25 -0.58 -8.12
CA LEU A 10 -3.78 -0.64 -6.74
C LEU A 10 -3.84 -2.07 -6.19
N GLU A 11 -4.08 -3.07 -7.05
CA GLU A 11 -4.06 -4.49 -6.68
C GLU A 11 -2.65 -4.98 -6.28
N SER A 12 -1.62 -4.52 -6.96
CA SER A 12 -0.23 -4.90 -6.66
C SER A 12 0.21 -4.32 -5.32
N LEU A 13 -0.08 -3.03 -5.10
CA LEU A 13 0.16 -2.35 -3.83
C LEU A 13 -0.61 -3.01 -2.68
N PHE A 14 -1.88 -3.36 -2.90
CA PHE A 14 -2.68 -4.06 -1.91
C PHE A 14 -2.14 -5.46 -1.58
N GLY A 15 -1.64 -6.18 -2.59
CA GLY A 15 -0.99 -7.48 -2.38
C GLY A 15 0.26 -7.41 -1.50
N GLU A 16 1.06 -6.34 -1.62
CA GLU A 16 2.20 -6.07 -0.75
C GLU A 16 1.75 -5.68 0.66
N LEU A 17 0.79 -4.75 0.78
CA LEU A 17 0.19 -4.35 2.06
C LEU A 17 -0.35 -5.55 2.85
N LYS A 18 -1.02 -6.49 2.18
CA LYS A 18 -1.54 -7.70 2.83
C LYS A 18 -0.42 -8.57 3.42
N LYS A 19 0.70 -8.70 2.71
CA LYS A 19 1.87 -9.45 3.22
C LYS A 19 2.51 -8.75 4.40
N GLN A 20 2.65 -7.42 4.31
CA GLN A 20 3.26 -6.61 5.33
C GLN A 20 2.41 -6.56 6.61
N ALA A 21 1.11 -6.28 6.48
CA ALA A 21 0.16 -6.30 7.59
C ALA A 21 0.15 -7.65 8.33
N LYS A 22 0.27 -8.77 7.60
CA LYS A 22 0.39 -10.09 8.21
C LYS A 22 1.74 -10.29 8.92
N SER A 23 2.82 -9.81 8.33
CA SER A 23 4.17 -9.92 8.91
C SER A 23 4.32 -9.08 10.18
N GLU A 24 3.70 -7.90 10.20
CA GLU A 24 3.73 -6.96 11.33
C GLU A 24 2.60 -7.22 12.33
N ASN A 25 1.72 -8.19 12.04
CA ASN A 25 0.55 -8.53 12.87
C ASN A 25 -0.31 -7.31 13.20
N VAL A 26 -0.57 -6.48 12.19
CA VAL A 26 -1.42 -5.29 12.31
C VAL A 26 -2.83 -5.70 12.71
N GLN A 27 -3.36 -5.13 13.79
CA GLN A 27 -4.70 -5.47 14.29
C GLN A 27 -5.65 -4.27 14.27
N GLU A 28 -5.10 -3.06 14.19
CA GLU A 28 -5.88 -1.83 14.22
C GLU A 28 -5.85 -1.08 12.88
N TYR A 29 -6.94 -0.36 12.60
CA TYR A 29 -7.04 0.46 11.40
C TYR A 29 -5.92 1.52 11.32
N TYR A 30 -5.55 2.11 12.46
CA TYR A 30 -4.52 3.15 12.51
C TYR A 30 -3.15 2.60 12.07
N GLU A 31 -2.76 1.42 12.58
CA GLU A 31 -1.54 0.72 12.17
C GLU A 31 -1.55 0.41 10.66
N TYR A 32 -2.71 0.04 10.11
CA TYR A 32 -2.85 -0.17 8.68
C TYR A 32 -2.67 1.11 7.86
N VAL A 33 -3.20 2.24 8.32
CA VAL A 33 -3.01 3.53 7.64
C VAL A 33 -1.51 3.90 7.62
N GLU A 34 -0.80 3.70 8.72
CA GLU A 34 0.65 3.93 8.78
C GLU A 34 1.41 3.04 7.78
N LEU A 35 0.98 1.77 7.61
CA LEU A 35 1.52 0.89 6.58
C LEU A 35 1.25 1.38 5.16
N VAL A 36 0.04 1.88 4.88
CA VAL A 36 -0.32 2.44 3.58
C VAL A 36 0.57 3.64 3.26
N ASP A 37 0.73 4.56 4.21
CA ASP A 37 1.60 5.72 4.06
C ASP A 37 3.05 5.30 3.80
N GLY A 38 3.58 4.38 4.61
CA GLY A 38 4.93 3.86 4.45
C GLY A 38 5.17 3.22 3.08
N LEU A 39 4.24 2.38 2.62
CA LEU A 39 4.35 1.75 1.30
C LEU A 39 4.34 2.79 0.18
N VAL A 40 3.41 3.74 0.21
CA VAL A 40 3.29 4.76 -0.85
C VAL A 40 4.53 5.65 -0.90
N GLU A 41 5.05 6.10 0.25
CA GLU A 41 6.28 6.88 0.31
C GLU A 41 7.51 6.09 -0.15
N GLU A 42 7.59 4.80 0.19
CA GLU A 42 8.66 3.92 -0.31
C GLU A 42 8.62 3.81 -1.84
N LYS A 43 7.46 3.52 -2.43
CA LYS A 43 7.31 3.39 -3.89
C LYS A 43 7.57 4.71 -4.61
N LYS A 44 7.16 5.84 -4.01
CA LYS A 44 7.52 7.18 -4.48
C LYS A 44 9.03 7.38 -4.47
N SER A 45 9.71 7.04 -3.38
CA SER A 45 11.16 7.24 -3.25
C SER A 45 11.99 6.45 -4.27
N TYR A 46 11.50 5.28 -4.68
CA TYR A 46 12.10 4.48 -5.75
C TYR A 46 11.75 4.93 -7.16
N GLY A 47 10.89 5.96 -7.30
CA GLY A 47 10.43 6.48 -8.58
C GLY A 47 9.42 5.59 -9.29
N PHE A 48 8.73 4.70 -8.55
CA PHE A 48 7.62 3.90 -9.09
C PHE A 48 6.31 4.67 -9.10
N LEU A 49 6.11 5.56 -8.13
CA LEU A 49 5.01 6.51 -8.12
C LEU A 49 5.55 7.89 -8.47
N SER A 50 4.89 8.57 -9.41
CA SER A 50 5.29 9.93 -9.81
C SER A 50 4.62 10.98 -8.94
N ASP A 51 5.20 12.18 -8.87
CA ASP A 51 4.56 13.34 -8.22
C ASP A 51 3.29 13.81 -8.95
N GLU A 52 3.06 13.35 -10.19
CA GLU A 52 1.84 13.63 -10.97
C GLU A 52 0.71 12.64 -10.68
N GLU A 53 1.01 11.48 -10.09
CA GLU A 53 -0.02 10.56 -9.63
C GLU A 53 -0.72 11.11 -8.39
N ASP A 54 -2.04 10.94 -8.34
CA ASP A 54 -2.84 11.33 -7.18
C ASP A 54 -2.59 10.34 -6.04
N LEU A 55 -1.49 10.55 -5.31
CA LEU A 55 -1.07 9.73 -4.18
C LEU A 55 -2.15 9.70 -3.09
N GLU A 56 -2.91 10.79 -2.92
CA GLU A 56 -4.03 10.82 -1.98
C GLU A 56 -5.14 9.87 -2.43
N GLN A 57 -5.45 9.83 -3.73
CA GLN A 57 -6.40 8.87 -4.28
C GLN A 57 -5.92 7.43 -4.12
N ILE A 58 -4.63 7.16 -4.32
CA ILE A 58 -4.04 5.82 -4.13
C ILE A 58 -4.14 5.40 -2.66
N LYS A 59 -3.71 6.25 -1.74
CA LYS A 59 -3.77 6.02 -0.29
C LYS A 59 -5.21 5.73 0.15
N ARG A 60 -6.16 6.60 -0.20
CA ARG A 60 -7.59 6.37 0.09
C ARG A 60 -8.11 5.07 -0.50
N GLY A 61 -7.71 4.74 -1.73
CA GLY A 61 -8.08 3.49 -2.38
C GLY A 61 -7.62 2.26 -1.58
N LEU A 62 -6.42 2.30 -1.01
CA LEU A 62 -5.87 1.25 -0.17
C LEU A 62 -6.50 1.23 1.23
N GLU A 63 -6.69 2.38 1.86
CA GLU A 63 -7.33 2.52 3.18
C GLU A 63 -8.74 1.92 3.21
N LEU A 64 -9.55 2.16 2.17
CA LEU A 64 -10.90 1.60 2.05
C LEU A 64 -10.93 0.07 2.02
N ARG A 65 -9.81 -0.56 1.69
CA ARG A 65 -9.65 -2.03 1.66
C ARG A 65 -9.21 -2.63 2.99
N TRP A 66 -9.14 -1.85 4.08
CA TRP A 66 -8.86 -2.36 5.42
C TRP A 66 -9.70 -3.59 5.77
N ARG A 67 -11.01 -3.56 5.46
CA ARG A 67 -11.94 -4.66 5.74
C ARG A 67 -11.54 -5.98 5.10
N GLU A 68 -10.76 -5.95 4.02
CA GLU A 68 -10.24 -7.16 3.39
C GLU A 68 -9.03 -7.72 4.16
N ILE A 69 -8.22 -6.88 4.80
CA ILE A 69 -7.09 -7.31 5.63
C ILE A 69 -7.59 -7.85 6.97
N ASP A 70 -8.48 -7.12 7.65
CA ASP A 70 -9.12 -7.52 8.90
C ASP A 70 -9.71 -8.94 8.83
N LYS A 71 -10.45 -9.23 7.74
CA LYS A 71 -11.02 -10.56 7.46
C LYS A 71 -9.99 -11.67 7.21
N ASN A 72 -8.76 -11.33 6.80
CA ASN A 72 -7.70 -12.30 6.53
C ASN A 72 -6.80 -12.57 7.75
N LEU A 73 -6.94 -11.78 8.82
CA LEU A 73 -6.21 -11.92 10.08
C LEU A 73 -7.04 -12.62 11.16
N SER A 74 -8.36 -12.69 10.96
CA SER A 74 -9.35 -13.35 11.83
C SER A 74 -9.35 -14.87 11.70
#